data_AF-A0A2K3KSR4-F1
#
_entry.id   AF-A0A2K3KSR4-F1
#
_cell.length_a   1.000
_cell.length_b   1.000
_cell.length_c   1.000
_cell.angle_alpha   90.00
_cell.angle_beta   90.00
_cell.angle_gamma   90.00
#
_symmetry.space_group_name_H-M   'P 1'
#
loop_
_entity.id
_entity.type
_entity.pdbx_description
1 polymer ?
#
loop_
_entity_poly.entity_id
_entity_poly.type
_entity_poly.pdbx_seq_one_letter_code
_entity_poly.pdbx_strand_id
1 'polypeptide(L)'
;ACKGDMQSPIDLSSHRVTVIPNLWKLKSSYKPQHATVSNRGHDVAVTWEGDAGSIDINGSDYFLQNSHWHWPSEHTINGRRYDLELHLVHVSPQPDGTNKTAVVGLLYKYGSPDPFLSEVQ
;
A
#
# COMPACT_ATOMS: atom_id res chain seq x y z
N ALA A 1 -8.71 21.23 -3.37
CA ALA A 1 -8.55 20.78 -4.78
C ALA A 1 -7.25 20.00 -4.88
N CYS A 2 -7.28 18.80 -5.47
CA CYS A 2 -6.12 17.96 -5.71
C CYS A 2 -5.36 18.48 -6.94
N LYS A 3 -4.58 19.55 -6.77
CA LYS A 3 -3.88 20.28 -7.85
C LYS A 3 -2.37 20.36 -7.63
N GLY A 4 -1.81 19.39 -6.91
CA GLY A 4 -0.36 19.32 -6.71
C GLY A 4 0.35 18.75 -7.94
N ASP A 5 1.67 18.93 -8.00
CA ASP A 5 2.50 18.46 -9.13
C ASP A 5 3.04 17.03 -8.96
N MET A 6 2.85 16.44 -7.77
CA MET A 6 3.29 15.09 -7.41
C MET A 6 2.11 14.24 -6.91
N GLN A 7 1.04 14.17 -7.70
CA GLN A 7 -0.13 13.37 -7.36
C GLN A 7 0.05 11.91 -7.78
N SER A 8 -0.57 11.02 -7.01
CA SER A 8 -0.86 9.63 -7.39
C SER A 8 -2.34 9.50 -7.76
N PRO A 9 -2.74 8.46 -8.53
CA PRO A 9 -1.91 7.40 -9.11
C PRO A 9 -1.10 7.84 -10.34
N ILE A 10 -0.17 6.99 -10.78
CA ILE A 10 0.61 7.18 -12.02
C ILE A 10 0.62 5.92 -12.90
N ASP A 11 1.02 6.08 -14.16
CA ASP A 11 1.45 4.98 -15.02
C ASP A 11 2.92 4.62 -14.77
N LEU A 12 3.15 3.37 -14.36
CA LEU A 12 4.45 2.74 -14.20
C LEU A 12 4.92 2.18 -15.55
N SER A 13 5.52 3.05 -16.37
CA SER A 13 6.01 2.69 -17.69
C SER A 13 7.46 2.21 -17.67
N SER A 14 7.70 1.03 -18.25
CA SER A 14 9.02 0.47 -18.51
C SER A 14 9.90 1.34 -19.42
N HIS A 15 9.31 2.28 -20.18
CA HIS A 15 10.05 3.19 -21.06
C HIS A 15 10.66 4.39 -20.32
N ARG A 16 10.13 4.72 -19.14
CA ARG A 16 10.50 5.92 -18.36
C ARG A 16 11.13 5.59 -17.01
N VAL A 17 11.25 4.30 -16.67
CA VAL A 17 11.86 3.86 -15.41
C VAL A 17 13.38 3.88 -15.53
N THR A 18 14.04 4.35 -14.49
CA THR A 18 15.49 4.18 -14.32
C THR A 18 15.74 2.92 -13.52
N VAL A 19 16.46 1.95 -14.09
CA VAL A 19 16.83 0.73 -13.38
C VAL A 19 17.95 1.05 -12.39
N ILE A 20 17.74 0.73 -11.12
CA ILE A 20 18.74 0.87 -10.07
C ILE A 20 19.27 -0.54 -9.75
N PRO A 21 20.41 -0.96 -10.34
CA PRO A 21 21.00 -2.26 -10.01
C PRO A 21 21.38 -2.24 -8.52
N ASN A 22 20.92 -3.23 -7.77
CA ASN A 22 21.04 -3.36 -6.31
C ASN A 22 20.06 -2.54 -5.47
N LEU A 23 18.89 -2.16 -6.00
CA LEU A 23 17.79 -1.74 -5.14
C LEU A 23 17.47 -2.88 -4.15
N TRP A 24 17.47 -2.56 -2.87
CA TRP A 24 17.24 -3.52 -1.80
C TRP A 24 15.82 -4.10 -1.91
N LYS A 25 15.67 -5.38 -1.55
CA LYS A 25 14.35 -6.01 -1.44
C LYS A 25 13.59 -5.36 -0.29
N LEU A 26 12.32 -5.01 -0.51
CA LEU A 26 11.45 -4.52 0.56
C LEU A 26 11.55 -5.44 1.78
N LYS A 27 11.99 -4.88 2.91
CA LYS A 27 12.08 -5.60 4.17
C LYS A 27 10.81 -5.31 4.95
N SER A 28 10.05 -6.35 5.24
CA SER A 28 8.85 -6.28 6.06
C SER A 28 8.94 -7.25 7.24
N SER A 29 8.36 -6.84 8.36
CA SER A 29 8.24 -7.66 9.57
C SER A 29 6.82 -7.54 10.12
N TYR A 30 5.85 -7.98 9.33
CA TYR A 30 4.44 -8.00 9.74
C TYR A 30 4.18 -9.10 10.76
N LYS A 31 3.22 -8.85 11.66
CA LYS A 31 2.79 -9.80 12.67
C LYS A 31 1.27 -9.78 12.82
N PRO A 32 0.64 -10.91 13.19
CA PRO A 32 -0.80 -10.96 13.44
C PRO A 32 -1.21 -9.94 14.51
N GLN A 33 -2.32 -9.25 14.26
CA GLN A 33 -2.88 -8.25 15.16
C GLN A 33 -4.39 -8.12 14.92
N HIS A 34 -5.12 -7.77 15.97
CA HIS A 34 -6.54 -7.42 15.87
C HIS A 34 -6.75 -6.24 14.93
N ALA A 35 -7.79 -6.35 14.12
CA ALA A 35 -8.15 -5.34 13.15
C ALA A 35 -9.66 -5.27 12.98
N THR A 36 -10.13 -4.09 12.60
CA THR A 36 -11.53 -3.85 12.24
C THR A 36 -11.64 -3.67 10.73
N VAL A 37 -12.62 -4.35 10.12
CA VAL A 37 -13.04 -4.15 8.73
C VAL A 37 -14.14 -3.10 8.71
N SER A 38 -14.03 -2.14 7.79
CA SER A 38 -15.03 -1.07 7.63
C SER A 38 -15.29 -0.78 6.17
N ASN A 39 -16.55 -0.55 5.83
CA ASN A 39 -16.95 0.06 4.57
C ASN A 39 -17.07 1.58 4.79
N ARG A 40 -16.22 2.36 4.13
CA ARG A 40 -16.17 3.83 4.29
C ARG A 40 -17.00 4.58 3.25
N GLY A 41 -17.82 3.85 2.48
CA GLY A 41 -18.68 4.37 1.41
C GLY A 41 -17.97 4.60 0.07
N HIS A 42 -16.65 4.71 0.06
CA HIS A 42 -15.83 4.87 -1.14
C HIS A 42 -14.74 3.79 -1.28
N ASP A 43 -14.45 3.05 -0.21
CA ASP A 43 -13.63 1.84 -0.22
C ASP A 43 -14.01 0.91 0.94
N VAL A 44 -13.40 -0.28 0.95
CA VAL A 44 -13.35 -1.18 2.11
C VAL A 44 -11.95 -1.08 2.69
N ALA A 45 -11.86 -0.96 4.02
CA ALA A 45 -10.59 -0.78 4.72
C ALA A 45 -10.47 -1.71 5.94
N VAL A 46 -9.27 -2.25 6.14
CA VAL A 46 -8.84 -2.94 7.36
C VAL A 46 -7.97 -1.97 8.16
N THR A 47 -8.32 -1.73 9.42
CA THR A 47 -7.53 -0.89 10.33
C THR A 47 -7.05 -1.74 11.50
N TRP A 48 -5.73 -1.78 11.73
CA TRP A 48 -5.15 -2.52 12.85
C TRP A 48 -5.23 -1.71 14.15
N GLU A 49 -5.61 -2.36 15.25
CA GLU A 49 -5.82 -1.73 16.56
C GLU A 49 -4.52 -1.57 17.36
N GLY A 50 -3.47 -2.26 16.95
CA GLY A 50 -2.16 -2.21 17.58
C GLY A 50 -1.05 -2.42 16.57
N ASP A 51 0.14 -2.72 17.07
CA ASP A 51 1.32 -2.94 16.24
C ASP A 51 1.15 -4.23 15.41
N ALA A 52 0.92 -4.06 14.10
CA ALA A 52 0.85 -5.11 13.09
C ALA A 52 2.20 -5.33 12.37
N GLY A 53 3.26 -4.72 12.86
CA GLY A 53 4.59 -4.70 12.27
C GLY A 53 4.82 -3.52 11.34
N SER A 54 5.95 -3.56 10.64
CA SER A 54 6.46 -2.44 9.86
C SER A 54 7.13 -2.90 8.55
N ILE A 55 7.44 -1.91 7.72
CA ILE A 55 8.45 -2.00 6.67
C ILE A 55 9.65 -1.13 7.04
N ASP A 56 10.84 -1.57 6.66
CA ASP A 56 12.08 -0.79 6.78
C ASP A 56 12.38 -0.09 5.45
N ILE A 57 12.52 1.24 5.49
CA ILE A 57 12.96 2.06 4.36
C ILE A 57 14.21 2.82 4.80
N ASN A 58 15.38 2.40 4.29
CA ASN A 58 16.68 3.00 4.61
C ASN A 58 16.97 3.12 6.13
N GLY A 59 16.65 2.08 6.91
CA GLY A 59 16.89 2.07 8.36
C GLY A 59 15.80 2.77 9.18
N SER A 60 14.72 3.24 8.54
CA SER A 60 13.57 3.85 9.20
C SER A 60 12.37 2.93 9.14
N ASP A 61 11.78 2.64 10.30
CA ASP A 61 10.55 1.86 10.40
C ASP A 61 9.32 2.71 10.04
N TYR A 62 8.48 2.14 9.18
CA TYR A 62 7.14 2.63 8.86
C TYR A 62 6.13 1.56 9.30
N PHE A 63 5.37 1.85 10.35
CA PHE A 63 4.43 0.91 10.97
C PHE A 63 3.13 0.83 10.18
N LEU A 64 2.66 -0.38 9.90
CA LEU A 64 1.40 -0.64 9.20
C LEU A 64 0.22 -0.12 10.03
N GLN A 65 -0.62 0.72 9.43
CA GLN A 65 -1.78 1.34 10.10
C GLN A 65 -3.10 0.81 9.56
N ASN A 66 -3.25 0.85 8.24
CA ASN A 66 -4.45 0.40 7.57
C ASN A 66 -4.14 -0.11 6.17
N SER A 67 -5.08 -0.85 5.63
CA SER A 67 -5.10 -1.21 4.23
C SER A 67 -6.47 -0.96 3.63
N HIS A 68 -6.53 -0.66 2.34
CA HIS A 68 -7.79 -0.45 1.64
C HIS A 68 -7.65 -0.83 0.17
N TRP A 69 -8.77 -1.15 -0.44
CA TRP A 69 -8.82 -1.59 -1.83
C TRP A 69 -9.43 -0.55 -2.74
N HIS A 70 -8.95 -0.55 -3.99
CA HIS A 70 -9.54 0.16 -5.12
C HIS A 70 -9.88 -0.85 -6.22
N TRP A 71 -11.10 -0.77 -6.76
CA TRP A 71 -11.55 -1.62 -7.86
C TRP A 71 -12.23 -0.77 -8.95
N PRO A 72 -11.67 -0.69 -10.17
CA PRO A 72 -10.41 -1.30 -10.63
C PRO A 72 -9.15 -0.65 -10.02
N SER A 73 -7.95 -1.14 -10.34
CA SER A 73 -6.70 -0.52 -9.88
C SER A 73 -6.61 0.96 -10.25
N GLU A 74 -5.99 1.77 -9.38
CA GLU A 74 -5.71 3.18 -9.62
C GLU A 74 -4.45 3.32 -10.50
N HIS A 75 -3.36 2.66 -10.10
CA HIS A 75 -2.11 2.61 -10.87
C HIS A 75 -2.27 1.73 -12.11
N THR A 76 -1.40 2.00 -13.09
CA THR A 76 -1.28 1.19 -14.32
C THR A 76 0.16 0.77 -14.54
N ILE A 77 0.38 -0.36 -15.22
CA ILE A 77 1.71 -0.78 -15.69
C ILE A 77 1.71 -0.78 -17.21
N ASN A 78 2.55 0.06 -17.82
CA ASN A 78 2.58 0.26 -19.27
C ASN A 78 1.18 0.56 -19.84
N GLY A 79 0.39 1.39 -19.17
CA GLY A 79 -0.98 1.76 -19.54
C GLY A 79 -2.03 0.68 -19.25
N ARG A 80 -1.65 -0.51 -18.79
CA ARG A 80 -2.60 -1.56 -18.40
C ARG A 80 -3.13 -1.31 -16.99
N ARG A 81 -4.47 -1.25 -16.86
CA ARG A 81 -5.19 -1.27 -15.59
C ARG A 81 -5.46 -2.72 -15.14
N TYR A 82 -5.45 -2.93 -13.83
CA TYR A 82 -5.60 -4.23 -13.17
C TYR A 82 -6.97 -4.31 -12.47
N ASP A 83 -7.39 -5.53 -12.10
CA ASP A 83 -8.75 -5.80 -11.65
C ASP A 83 -9.03 -5.24 -10.25
N LEU A 84 -7.99 -5.17 -9.40
CA LEU A 84 -8.03 -4.69 -8.02
C LEU A 84 -6.64 -4.15 -7.61
N GLU A 85 -6.61 -3.19 -6.70
CA GLU A 85 -5.38 -2.68 -6.08
C GLU A 85 -5.55 -2.58 -4.57
N LEU A 86 -4.62 -3.17 -3.81
CA LEU A 86 -4.53 -3.02 -2.37
C LEU A 86 -3.46 -1.99 -2.03
N HIS A 87 -3.81 -1.02 -1.21
CA HIS A 87 -2.88 -0.09 -0.58
C HIS A 87 -2.63 -0.49 0.87
N LEU A 88 -1.39 -0.82 1.22
CA LEU A 88 -0.94 -0.96 2.60
C LEU A 88 -0.31 0.37 3.07
N VAL A 89 -0.98 1.07 3.97
CA VAL A 89 -0.57 2.40 4.45
C VAL A 89 0.25 2.26 5.72
N HIS A 90 1.47 2.81 5.68
CA HIS A 90 2.42 2.77 6.78
C HIS A 90 2.81 4.19 7.21
N VAL A 91 3.04 4.37 8.51
CA VAL A 91 3.39 5.67 9.09
C VAL A 91 4.66 5.55 9.94
N SER A 92 5.56 6.51 9.77
CA SER A 92 6.76 6.69 10.60
C SER A 92 6.66 8.03 11.34
N PRO A 93 6.39 8.03 12.65
CA PRO A 93 6.41 9.24 13.47
C PRO A 93 7.79 9.90 13.44
N GLN A 94 7.83 11.22 13.29
CA GLN A 94 9.05 12.01 13.25
C GLN A 94 9.24 12.76 14.58
N PRO A 95 10.50 13.11 14.96
CA PRO A 95 10.79 13.82 16.20
C PRO A 95 10.11 15.20 16.33
N ASP A 96 9.75 15.83 15.22
CA ASP A 96 9.06 17.12 15.17
C ASP A 96 7.53 17.00 15.36
N GLY A 97 7.03 15.80 15.65
CA GLY A 97 5.61 15.50 15.83
C GLY A 97 4.85 15.29 14.51
N THR A 98 5.52 15.39 13.36
CA THR A 98 4.92 15.07 12.06
C THR A 98 5.02 13.57 11.77
N ASN A 99 4.31 13.12 10.73
CA ASN A 99 4.33 11.74 10.27
C ASN A 99 4.81 11.69 8.83
N LYS A 100 5.73 10.76 8.53
CA LYS A 100 6.03 10.35 7.16
C LYS A 100 5.16 9.15 6.80
N THR A 101 4.67 9.12 5.57
CA THR A 101 3.81 8.04 5.07
C THR A 101 4.51 7.28 3.95
N ALA A 102 4.36 5.96 3.94
CA ALA A 102 4.74 5.10 2.84
C ALA A 102 3.56 4.18 2.50
N VAL A 103 3.31 3.97 1.21
CA VAL A 103 2.24 3.07 0.74
C VAL A 103 2.87 1.96 -0.10
N VAL A 104 2.55 0.71 0.22
CA VAL A 104 2.89 -0.44 -0.62
C VAL A 104 1.63 -0.82 -1.40
N GLY A 105 1.72 -0.76 -2.73
CA GLY A 105 0.64 -1.14 -3.65
C GLY A 105 0.79 -2.59 -4.13
N LEU A 106 -0.29 -3.37 -4.08
CA LEU A 106 -0.37 -4.71 -4.68
C LEU A 106 -1.44 -4.69 -5.78
N LEU A 107 -1.06 -5.08 -6.99
CA LEU A 107 -1.96 -5.15 -8.15
C LEU A 107 -2.44 -6.58 -8.37
N TYR A 108 -3.73 -6.73 -8.62
CA TYR A 108 -4.41 -8.02 -8.75
C TYR A 108 -4.88 -8.28 -10.17
N LYS A 109 -4.88 -9.55 -10.55
CA LYS A 109 -5.61 -10.05 -11.72
C LYS A 109 -6.53 -11.18 -11.27
N TYR A 110 -7.66 -11.37 -11.94
CA TYR A 110 -8.51 -12.53 -11.69
C TYR A 110 -7.70 -13.84 -11.82
N GLY A 111 -7.98 -14.77 -10.90
CA GLY A 111 -7.24 -16.02 -10.78
C GLY A 111 -7.65 -16.76 -9.51
N SER A 112 -6.69 -17.47 -8.91
CA SER A 112 -6.89 -18.16 -7.62
C SER A 112 -7.30 -17.17 -6.52
N PRO A 113 -8.14 -17.58 -5.54
CA PRO A 113 -8.48 -16.75 -4.40
C PRO A 113 -7.25 -16.27 -3.63
N ASP A 114 -7.27 -15.00 -3.19
CA ASP A 114 -6.30 -14.48 -2.23
C ASP A 114 -6.70 -14.97 -0.82
N PRO A 115 -5.82 -15.71 -0.11
CA PRO A 115 -6.09 -16.15 1.25
C PRO A 115 -6.41 -14.99 2.21
N PHE A 116 -5.77 -13.83 2.05
CA PHE A 116 -6.03 -12.66 2.91
C PHE A 116 -7.45 -12.14 2.72
N LEU A 117 -7.92 -12.01 1.47
CA LEU A 117 -9.30 -11.60 1.20
C LEU A 117 -10.34 -12.56 1.78
N SER A 118 -9.98 -13.83 1.95
CA SER A 118 -10.89 -14.83 2.54
C SER A 118 -11.08 -14.63 4.05
N GLU A 119 -10.13 -13.97 4.72
CA GLU A 119 -10.20 -13.63 6.15
C GLU A 119 -10.91 -12.28 6.41
N VAL A 120 -11.11 -11.48 5.37
CA VAL A 120 -11.80 -10.18 5.44
C VAL A 120 -13.29 -10.42 5.14
N GLN A 121 -14.07 -10.70 6.18
CA GLN A 121 -15.51 -11.00 6.09
C GLN A 121 -16.36 -9.97 6.84
#